data_AF-V9Z5B5-F1
#
_entry.id   AF-V9Z5B5-F1
#
_cell.length_a   1.000
_cell.length_b   1.000
_cell.length_c   1.000
_cell.angle_alpha   90.00
_cell.angle_beta   90.00
_cell.angle_gamma   90.00
#
_symmetry.space_group_name_H-M   'P 1'
#
loop_
_entity.id
_entity.type
_entity.pdbx_description
1 polymer ?
#
loop_
_entity_poly.entity_id
_entity_poly.type
_entity_poly.pdbx_seq_one_letter_code
_entity_poly.pdbx_strand_id
1 'polypeptide(L)'
;MPTWVHTSQGGFDRRRYEVVELAEAPAREYIQANHYLSGWPPAVHRFGLVDLEPAGGDDGQVVDGQLLVGVVVLGVPMSRRALTRVFPSLEPYTEALEMSRVCLSPSVASNGESFTVAGALRLAAGHGVRGVVTYADPVARLRTLPDGRTAGSPRGHLGVIYQALSATYTGRSTARTIVVLPDGQVLPSGVRAGSPRLLGGREPAFQQVDRTVPARHSMV
;
A
#
# COMPACT_ATOMS: atom_id res chain seq x y z
N MET A 1 13.61 -7.02 5.47
CA MET A 1 14.03 -8.43 5.51
C MET A 1 13.07 -9.13 6.44
N PRO A 2 12.71 -10.40 6.18
CA PRO A 2 11.86 -11.15 7.08
C PRO A 2 12.50 -11.21 8.47
N THR A 3 11.76 -10.85 9.51
CA THR A 3 12.22 -10.90 10.91
C THR A 3 11.32 -11.84 11.72
N TRP A 4 11.01 -13.01 11.15
CA TRP A 4 10.14 -13.98 11.80
C TRP A 4 10.64 -14.34 13.19
N VAL A 5 9.73 -14.35 14.16
CA VAL A 5 9.96 -14.77 15.54
C VAL A 5 8.79 -15.65 15.95
N HIS A 6 9.03 -16.67 16.77
CA HIS A 6 7.99 -17.55 17.28
C HIS A 6 7.05 -16.78 18.23
N THR A 7 5.76 -17.14 18.28
CA THR A 7 4.76 -16.44 19.13
C THR A 7 5.15 -16.42 20.61
N SER A 8 5.70 -17.52 21.13
CA SER A 8 6.19 -17.60 22.52
C SER A 8 7.38 -16.69 22.84
N GLN A 9 7.99 -16.06 21.82
CA GLN A 9 9.11 -15.14 21.94
C GLN A 9 8.72 -13.71 21.55
N GLY A 10 7.41 -13.40 21.51
CA GLY A 10 6.91 -12.09 21.10
C GLY A 10 6.71 -11.93 19.59
N GLY A 11 6.69 -13.04 18.84
CA GLY A 11 6.31 -13.05 17.43
C GLY A 11 4.83 -12.77 17.20
N PHE A 12 4.43 -12.66 15.92
CA PHE A 12 3.05 -12.33 15.54
C PHE A 12 2.05 -13.39 16.01
N ASP A 13 1.17 -13.02 16.95
CA ASP A 13 0.02 -13.83 17.37
C ASP A 13 -1.24 -13.36 16.66
N ARG A 14 -1.76 -14.20 15.76
CA ARG A 14 -2.98 -13.89 14.99
C ARG A 14 -4.22 -13.67 15.86
N ARG A 15 -4.26 -14.19 17.09
CA ARG A 15 -5.44 -14.14 17.96
C ARG A 15 -5.68 -12.73 18.52
N ARG A 16 -4.62 -11.92 18.57
CA ARG A 16 -4.66 -10.52 19.02
C ARG A 16 -5.26 -9.60 17.95
N TYR A 17 -5.35 -10.03 16.70
CA TYR A 17 -5.74 -9.15 15.62
C TYR A 17 -6.96 -9.65 14.87
N GLU A 18 -7.77 -8.71 14.41
CA GLU A 18 -8.89 -8.97 13.53
C GLU A 18 -8.78 -8.10 12.27
N VAL A 19 -9.22 -8.65 11.13
CA VAL A 19 -9.33 -7.89 9.88
C VAL A 19 -10.80 -7.55 9.68
N VAL A 20 -11.10 -6.26 9.62
CA VAL A 20 -12.46 -5.72 9.56
C VAL A 20 -12.67 -4.88 8.31
N GLU A 21 -13.92 -4.70 7.89
CA GLU A 21 -14.27 -3.68 6.90
C GLU A 21 -14.10 -2.28 7.49
N LEU A 22 -13.74 -1.31 6.66
CA LEU A 22 -13.49 0.04 7.12
C LEU A 22 -14.19 1.10 6.29
N ALA A 23 -14.79 2.07 6.97
CA ALA A 23 -15.37 3.25 6.33
C ALA A 23 -14.30 4.16 5.68
N GLU A 24 -14.75 5.13 4.89
CA GLU A 24 -13.84 6.00 4.14
C GLU A 24 -13.00 6.94 5.01
N ALA A 25 -13.65 7.66 5.92
CA ALA A 25 -12.93 8.60 6.78
C ALA A 25 -11.76 7.93 7.54
N PRO A 26 -11.96 6.82 8.28
CA PRO A 26 -10.90 6.26 9.09
C PRO A 26 -9.72 5.72 8.29
N ALA A 27 -9.93 4.99 7.19
CA ALA A 27 -8.76 4.47 6.45
C ALA A 27 -8.01 5.58 5.70
N ARG A 28 -8.66 6.71 5.39
CA ARG A 28 -8.03 7.82 4.68
C ARG A 28 -7.12 8.57 5.62
N GLU A 29 -7.61 8.88 6.81
CA GLU A 29 -6.83 9.46 7.90
C GLU A 29 -5.61 8.61 8.21
N TYR A 30 -5.80 7.30 8.43
CA TYR A 30 -4.71 6.38 8.72
C TYR A 30 -3.64 6.36 7.61
N ILE A 31 -4.04 6.25 6.34
CA ILE A 31 -3.10 6.21 5.21
C ILE A 31 -2.37 7.55 5.07
N GLN A 32 -3.04 8.67 5.24
CA GLN A 32 -2.42 9.98 5.12
C GLN A 32 -1.38 10.23 6.22
N ALA A 33 -1.62 9.71 7.43
CA ALA A 33 -0.71 9.83 8.55
C ALA A 33 0.50 8.88 8.46
N ASN A 34 0.29 7.64 7.99
CA ASN A 34 1.27 6.57 8.15
C ASN A 34 1.95 6.13 6.84
N HIS A 35 1.31 6.30 5.69
CA HIS A 35 1.83 5.78 4.43
C HIS A 35 2.76 6.80 3.76
N TYR A 36 3.83 6.30 3.12
CA TYR A 36 4.79 7.18 2.45
C TYR A 36 4.14 7.94 1.27
N LEU A 37 3.15 7.39 0.59
CA LEU A 37 2.29 8.17 -0.33
C LEU A 37 1.07 8.68 0.44
N SER A 38 0.94 9.99 0.57
CA SER A 38 -0.17 10.66 1.25
C SER A 38 -1.42 10.81 0.38
N GLY A 39 -1.29 10.62 -0.94
CA GLY A 39 -2.42 10.67 -1.88
C GLY A 39 -3.41 9.54 -1.65
N TRP A 40 -4.71 9.87 -1.57
CA TRP A 40 -5.80 8.91 -1.48
C TRP A 40 -6.06 8.25 -2.84
N PRO A 41 -5.99 6.90 -2.97
CA PRO A 41 -6.28 6.22 -4.22
C PRO A 41 -7.79 6.19 -4.53
N PRO A 42 -8.20 5.92 -5.79
CA PRO A 42 -9.59 5.63 -6.12
C PRO A 42 -10.00 4.25 -5.53
N ALA A 43 -10.44 4.27 -4.28
CA ALA A 43 -10.75 3.07 -3.50
C ALA A 43 -12.12 2.49 -3.85
N VAL A 44 -12.21 1.15 -3.82
CA VAL A 44 -13.45 0.37 -3.97
C VAL A 44 -13.76 -0.35 -2.66
N HIS A 45 -12.77 -1.06 -2.10
CA HIS A 45 -12.89 -1.73 -0.80
C HIS A 45 -11.72 -1.37 0.12
N ARG A 46 -12.00 -1.39 1.43
CA ARG A 46 -11.10 -0.88 2.46
C ARG A 46 -11.22 -1.77 3.68
N PHE A 47 -10.09 -2.21 4.19
CA PHE A 47 -10.03 -3.14 5.30
C PHE A 47 -9.03 -2.63 6.33
N GLY A 48 -9.38 -2.77 7.61
CA GLY A 48 -8.51 -2.44 8.73
C GLY A 48 -7.95 -3.70 9.40
N LEU A 49 -6.73 -3.63 9.90
CA LEU A 49 -6.23 -4.52 10.95
C LEU A 49 -6.47 -3.81 12.28
N VAL A 50 -7.29 -4.41 13.14
CA VAL A 50 -7.51 -3.91 14.50
C VAL A 50 -6.80 -4.80 15.50
N ASP A 51 -6.25 -4.17 16.55
CA ASP A 51 -5.65 -4.83 17.69
C ASP A 51 -6.70 -4.96 18.80
N LEU A 52 -6.99 -6.21 19.18
CA LEU A 52 -7.98 -6.60 20.18
C LEU A 52 -7.43 -6.51 21.61
N GLU A 53 -6.10 -6.46 21.76
CA GLU A 53 -5.40 -6.38 23.04
C GLU A 53 -4.31 -5.30 22.98
N PRO A 54 -4.69 -4.03 22.75
CA PRO A 54 -3.73 -2.94 22.66
C PRO A 54 -3.00 -2.76 23.99
N ALA A 55 -1.71 -2.45 23.93
CA ALA A 55 -0.98 -2.07 25.12
C ALA A 55 -1.56 -0.74 25.62
N GLY A 56 -1.91 -0.65 26.90
CA GLY A 56 -2.45 0.58 27.47
C GLY A 56 -1.51 1.76 27.20
N GLY A 57 -2.07 2.86 26.67
CA GLY A 57 -1.31 4.07 26.34
C GLY A 57 -1.08 4.33 24.85
N ASP A 58 -1.52 3.43 23.95
CA ASP A 58 -1.54 3.72 22.52
C ASP A 58 -2.58 4.81 22.20
N ASP A 59 -2.11 6.00 21.78
CA ASP A 59 -2.92 7.16 21.37
C ASP A 59 -3.31 7.11 19.88
N GLY A 60 -3.23 5.93 19.28
CA GLY A 60 -3.55 5.71 17.88
C GLY A 60 -5.05 5.80 17.60
N GLN A 61 -5.37 5.78 16.32
CA GLN A 61 -6.74 5.87 15.83
C GLN A 61 -7.56 4.65 16.29
N VAL A 62 -8.73 4.89 16.87
CA VAL A 62 -9.67 3.84 17.33
C VAL A 62 -10.86 3.73 16.37
N VAL A 63 -11.23 2.51 16.01
CA VAL A 63 -12.43 2.21 15.20
C VAL A 63 -13.22 1.12 15.92
N ASP A 64 -14.51 1.38 16.17
CA ASP A 64 -15.42 0.46 16.87
C ASP A 64 -14.87 -0.05 18.22
N GLY A 65 -14.16 0.83 18.94
CA GLY A 65 -13.56 0.53 20.24
C GLY A 65 -12.25 -0.24 20.20
N GLN A 66 -11.72 -0.56 19.01
CA GLN A 66 -10.45 -1.26 18.82
C GLN A 66 -9.40 -0.36 18.17
N LEU A 67 -8.13 -0.56 18.52
CA LEU A 67 -7.02 0.23 17.98
C LEU A 67 -6.75 -0.17 16.52
N LEU A 68 -6.82 0.78 15.58
CA LEU A 68 -6.49 0.57 14.18
C LEU A 68 -4.97 0.57 13.99
N VAL A 69 -4.41 -0.58 13.63
CA VAL A 69 -2.97 -0.80 13.47
C VAL A 69 -2.56 -1.16 12.04
N GLY A 70 -3.49 -1.10 11.09
CA GLY A 70 -3.16 -1.22 9.68
C GLY A 70 -4.36 -1.05 8.75
N VAL A 71 -4.08 -0.76 7.48
CA VAL A 71 -5.07 -0.55 6.43
C VAL A 71 -4.62 -1.20 5.12
N VAL A 72 -5.56 -1.88 4.46
CA VAL A 72 -5.44 -2.38 3.09
C VAL A 72 -6.53 -1.75 2.24
N VAL A 73 -6.18 -1.24 1.06
CA VAL A 73 -7.12 -0.61 0.12
C VAL A 73 -7.05 -1.31 -1.23
N LEU A 74 -8.20 -1.85 -1.65
CA LEU A 74 -8.42 -2.33 -3.02
C LEU A 74 -9.10 -1.22 -3.82
N GLY A 75 -8.61 -0.95 -5.02
CA GLY A 75 -9.06 0.18 -5.80
C GLY A 75 -8.92 -0.02 -7.30
N VAL A 76 -9.17 1.07 -8.02
CA VAL A 76 -9.11 1.13 -9.48
C VAL A 76 -7.69 1.49 -9.91
N PRO A 77 -6.99 0.64 -10.71
CA PRO A 77 -5.69 1.01 -11.24
C PRO A 77 -5.82 2.12 -12.27
N MET A 78 -4.72 2.85 -12.48
CA MET A 78 -4.61 3.94 -13.47
C MET A 78 -4.98 3.54 -14.91
N SER A 79 -4.97 2.24 -15.24
CA SER A 79 -5.37 1.74 -16.55
C SER A 79 -6.16 0.45 -16.43
N ARG A 80 -7.29 0.34 -17.14
CA ARG A 80 -8.07 -0.89 -17.29
C ARG A 80 -7.21 -2.08 -17.72
N ARG A 81 -6.20 -1.82 -18.58
CA ARG A 81 -5.29 -2.84 -19.12
C ARG A 81 -4.47 -3.54 -18.04
N ALA A 82 -4.25 -2.90 -16.88
CA ALA A 82 -3.59 -3.53 -15.75
C ALA A 82 -4.35 -4.77 -15.25
N LEU A 83 -5.69 -4.74 -15.33
CA LEU A 83 -6.55 -5.84 -14.92
C LEU A 83 -6.78 -6.82 -16.06
N THR A 84 -7.23 -6.33 -17.22
CA THR A 84 -7.68 -7.22 -18.32
C THR A 84 -6.55 -8.04 -18.95
N ARG A 85 -5.29 -7.65 -18.76
CA ARG A 85 -4.13 -8.44 -19.22
C ARG A 85 -3.88 -9.66 -18.32
N VAL A 86 -4.17 -9.53 -17.03
CA VAL A 86 -3.94 -10.58 -16.02
C VAL A 86 -5.20 -11.44 -15.87
N PHE A 87 -6.37 -10.80 -15.86
CA PHE A 87 -7.67 -11.41 -15.66
C PHE A 87 -8.59 -11.09 -16.85
N PRO A 88 -8.38 -11.74 -18.01
CA PRO A 88 -9.13 -11.42 -19.23
C PRO A 88 -10.62 -11.75 -19.15
N SER A 89 -11.02 -12.65 -18.25
CA SER A 89 -12.39 -13.12 -18.07
C SER A 89 -13.14 -12.50 -16.90
N LEU A 90 -12.50 -11.64 -16.11
CA LEU A 90 -13.14 -10.98 -14.96
C LEU A 90 -13.56 -9.56 -15.33
N GLU A 91 -14.72 -9.12 -14.84
CA GLU A 91 -15.17 -7.74 -15.02
C GLU A 91 -14.25 -6.77 -14.23
N PRO A 92 -13.58 -5.82 -14.92
CA PRO A 92 -12.71 -4.86 -14.24
C PRO A 92 -13.50 -3.95 -13.30
N TYR A 93 -12.86 -3.59 -12.18
CA TYR A 93 -13.38 -2.64 -11.17
C TYR A 93 -14.50 -3.20 -10.27
N THR A 94 -14.95 -4.42 -10.54
CA THR A 94 -15.89 -5.15 -9.68
C THR A 94 -15.29 -6.50 -9.28
N GLU A 95 -15.06 -7.40 -10.24
CA GLU A 95 -14.46 -8.71 -10.00
C GLU A 95 -12.93 -8.66 -9.97
N ALA A 96 -12.31 -7.67 -10.63
CA ALA A 96 -10.88 -7.47 -10.64
C ALA A 96 -10.48 -6.07 -10.13
N LEU A 97 -9.54 -6.01 -9.17
CA LEU A 97 -9.08 -4.77 -8.53
C LEU A 97 -7.55 -4.70 -8.41
N GLU A 98 -7.04 -3.51 -8.04
CA GLU A 98 -5.64 -3.30 -7.66
C GLU A 98 -5.53 -3.15 -6.14
N MET A 99 -4.56 -3.83 -5.51
CA MET A 99 -4.17 -3.55 -4.13
C MET A 99 -3.34 -2.28 -4.08
N SER A 100 -4.04 -1.15 -3.98
CA SER A 100 -3.46 0.18 -4.11
C SER A 100 -2.67 0.63 -2.88
N ARG A 101 -3.05 0.18 -1.68
CA ARG A 101 -2.35 0.51 -0.42
C ARG A 101 -2.32 -0.69 0.52
N VAL A 102 -1.18 -0.86 1.16
CA VAL A 102 -0.98 -1.70 2.35
C VAL A 102 -0.11 -0.87 3.29
N CYS A 103 -0.62 -0.55 4.47
CA CYS A 103 0.11 0.23 5.47
C CYS A 103 -0.21 -0.34 6.85
N LEU A 104 0.78 -0.90 7.53
CA LEU A 104 0.64 -1.39 8.90
C LEU A 104 1.55 -0.59 9.83
N SER A 105 1.14 -0.50 11.10
CA SER A 105 1.95 0.06 12.17
C SER A 105 3.24 -0.77 12.32
N PRO A 106 4.40 -0.12 12.59
CA PRO A 106 5.62 -0.82 12.97
C PRO A 106 5.49 -1.67 14.24
N SER A 107 4.46 -1.45 15.06
CA SER A 107 4.16 -2.28 16.24
C SER A 107 3.67 -3.68 15.86
N VAL A 108 3.19 -3.89 14.63
CA VAL A 108 2.72 -5.19 14.17
C VAL A 108 3.92 -6.06 13.79
N ALA A 109 4.07 -7.19 14.50
CA ALA A 109 5.17 -8.12 14.25
C ALA A 109 5.13 -8.76 12.85
N SER A 110 6.30 -9.23 12.38
CA SER A 110 6.47 -9.95 11.12
C SER A 110 5.44 -11.08 10.94
N ASN A 111 4.92 -11.21 9.71
CA ASN A 111 3.73 -11.98 9.29
C ASN A 111 2.39 -11.24 9.40
N GLY A 112 2.32 -10.14 10.15
CA GLY A 112 1.08 -9.36 10.25
C GLY A 112 0.61 -8.81 8.90
N GLU A 113 1.55 -8.40 8.03
CA GLU A 113 1.23 -7.93 6.68
C GLU A 113 0.53 -9.01 5.85
N SER A 114 1.09 -10.22 5.79
CA SER A 114 0.50 -11.35 5.06
C SER A 114 -0.83 -11.80 5.67
N PHE A 115 -0.94 -11.82 7.00
CA PHE A 115 -2.20 -12.11 7.69
C PHE A 115 -3.29 -11.10 7.31
N THR A 116 -2.97 -9.81 7.36
CA THR A 116 -3.89 -8.71 7.07
C THR A 116 -4.37 -8.77 5.63
N VAL A 117 -3.43 -8.90 4.69
CA VAL A 117 -3.76 -8.98 3.27
C VAL A 117 -4.59 -10.23 2.97
N ALA A 118 -4.27 -11.39 3.56
CA ALA A 118 -5.08 -12.60 3.38
C ALA A 118 -6.50 -12.42 3.93
N GLY A 119 -6.68 -11.76 5.09
CA GLY A 119 -7.99 -11.43 5.64
C GLY A 119 -8.77 -10.47 4.73
N ALA A 120 -8.13 -9.40 4.26
CA ALA A 120 -8.73 -8.42 3.36
C ALA A 120 -9.20 -9.05 2.05
N LEU A 121 -8.40 -9.96 1.46
CA LEU A 121 -8.79 -10.69 0.25
C LEU A 121 -9.96 -11.65 0.49
N ARG A 122 -10.07 -12.27 1.66
CA ARG A 122 -11.23 -13.10 2.02
C ARG A 122 -12.50 -12.27 2.14
N LEU A 123 -12.45 -11.12 2.79
CA LEU A 123 -13.60 -10.21 2.89
C LEU A 123 -13.99 -9.69 1.49
N ALA A 124 -13.02 -9.27 0.69
CA ALA A 124 -13.24 -8.82 -0.68
C ALA A 124 -13.89 -9.91 -1.56
N ALA A 125 -13.55 -11.18 -1.36
CA ALA A 125 -14.20 -12.28 -2.06
C ALA A 125 -15.70 -12.38 -1.74
N GLY A 126 -16.10 -12.03 -0.52
CA GLY A 126 -17.51 -11.89 -0.11
C GLY A 126 -18.25 -10.80 -0.91
N HIS A 127 -17.54 -9.77 -1.37
CA HIS A 127 -18.07 -8.70 -2.24
C HIS A 127 -18.02 -9.01 -3.74
N GLY A 128 -17.66 -10.24 -4.12
CA GLY A 128 -17.58 -10.63 -5.53
C GLY A 128 -16.21 -10.41 -6.19
N VAL A 129 -15.21 -9.92 -5.46
CA VAL A 129 -13.85 -9.80 -6.01
C VAL A 129 -13.26 -11.20 -6.24
N ARG A 130 -12.65 -11.42 -7.40
CA ARG A 130 -12.05 -12.69 -7.84
C ARG A 130 -10.60 -12.57 -8.28
N GLY A 131 -10.14 -11.36 -8.60
CA GLY A 131 -8.76 -11.10 -8.99
C GLY A 131 -8.23 -9.81 -8.38
N VAL A 132 -7.01 -9.85 -7.83
CA VAL A 132 -6.32 -8.65 -7.36
C VAL A 132 -4.92 -8.60 -7.94
N VAL A 133 -4.60 -7.50 -8.62
CA VAL A 133 -3.22 -7.21 -9.04
C VAL A 133 -2.54 -6.34 -8.00
N THR A 134 -1.22 -6.46 -7.90
CA THR A 134 -0.41 -5.60 -7.05
C THR A 134 0.99 -5.45 -7.62
N TYR A 135 1.73 -4.47 -7.14
CA TYR A 135 3.07 -4.15 -7.62
C TYR A 135 4.08 -4.13 -6.48
N ALA A 136 5.17 -4.85 -6.69
CA ALA A 136 6.41 -4.70 -5.93
C ALA A 136 7.41 -3.90 -6.76
N ASP A 137 8.18 -3.07 -6.09
CA ASP A 137 9.26 -2.31 -6.71
C ASP A 137 10.41 -2.15 -5.72
N PRO A 138 11.56 -2.83 -5.92
CA PRO A 138 12.70 -2.77 -5.01
C PRO A 138 13.42 -1.41 -5.01
N VAL A 139 12.99 -0.45 -5.82
CA VAL A 139 13.57 0.90 -5.84
C VAL A 139 13.24 1.63 -4.55
N ALA A 140 14.29 2.01 -3.83
CA ALA A 140 14.20 2.88 -2.67
C ALA A 140 13.58 4.23 -3.06
N ARG A 141 12.56 4.65 -2.31
CA ARG A 141 11.91 5.95 -2.48
C ARG A 141 12.06 6.70 -1.19
N LEU A 142 12.93 7.71 -1.18
CA LEU A 142 13.14 8.58 -0.03
C LEU A 142 12.82 10.01 -0.44
N ARG A 143 12.20 10.76 0.48
CA ARG A 143 12.02 12.21 0.36
C ARG A 143 12.39 12.89 1.65
N THR A 144 12.84 14.13 1.55
CA THR A 144 12.98 15.02 2.70
C THR A 144 11.66 15.75 2.93
N LEU A 145 11.12 15.65 4.13
CA LEU A 145 9.94 16.39 4.58
C LEU A 145 10.31 17.85 4.89
N PRO A 146 9.33 18.77 4.95
CA PRO A 146 9.58 20.19 5.26
C PRO A 146 10.29 20.42 6.60
N ASP A 147 10.15 19.49 7.54
CA ASP A 147 10.81 19.51 8.86
C ASP A 147 12.21 18.86 8.86
N GLY A 148 12.75 18.52 7.69
CA GLY A 148 14.07 17.91 7.53
C GLY A 148 14.12 16.39 7.74
N ARG A 149 13.03 15.75 8.17
CA ARG A 149 12.99 14.29 8.31
C ARG A 149 12.96 13.60 6.96
N THR A 150 13.48 12.37 6.88
CA THR A 150 13.35 11.54 5.67
C THR A 150 12.11 10.64 5.78
N ALA A 151 11.23 10.67 4.79
CA ALA A 151 10.09 9.76 4.67
C ALA A 151 10.23 8.88 3.43
N GLY A 152 9.77 7.63 3.50
CA GLY A 152 9.83 6.73 2.37
C GLY A 152 10.13 5.27 2.70
N SER A 153 10.36 4.48 1.66
CA SER A 153 10.87 3.12 1.80
C SER A 153 12.35 3.06 1.38
N PRO A 154 13.29 2.95 2.33
CA PRO A 154 14.73 2.89 2.03
C PRO A 154 15.17 1.63 1.28
N ARG A 155 14.34 0.58 1.27
CA ARG A 155 14.63 -0.69 0.55
C ARG A 155 13.67 -0.92 -0.62
N GLY A 156 12.81 0.05 -0.91
CA GLY A 156 11.66 -0.16 -1.79
C GLY A 156 10.67 -1.16 -1.23
N HIS A 157 9.77 -1.61 -2.09
CA HIS A 157 8.79 -2.64 -1.81
C HIS A 157 9.26 -3.96 -2.45
N LEU A 158 9.99 -4.77 -1.69
CA LEU A 158 10.63 -5.99 -2.18
C LEU A 158 9.65 -7.11 -2.57
N GLY A 159 8.35 -6.98 -2.31
CA GLY A 159 7.34 -7.99 -2.64
C GLY A 159 7.38 -9.25 -1.78
N VAL A 160 8.15 -9.27 -0.68
CA VAL A 160 8.26 -10.42 0.24
C VAL A 160 6.90 -10.89 0.74
N ILE A 161 6.00 -9.96 1.04
CA ILE A 161 4.63 -10.27 1.47
C ILE A 161 3.86 -11.06 0.41
N TYR A 162 4.09 -10.80 -0.88
CA TYR A 162 3.40 -11.45 -1.98
C TYR A 162 3.90 -12.87 -2.22
N GLN A 163 5.18 -13.12 -1.97
CA GLN A 163 5.72 -14.48 -1.96
C GLN A 163 5.06 -15.31 -0.85
N ALA A 164 4.91 -14.75 0.36
CA ALA A 164 4.23 -15.41 1.47
C ALA A 164 2.73 -15.66 1.20
N LEU A 165 2.10 -14.86 0.33
CA LEU A 165 0.70 -15.01 -0.10
C LEU A 165 0.53 -15.99 -1.27
N SER A 166 1.61 -16.62 -1.76
CA SER A 166 1.59 -17.45 -2.99
C SER A 166 1.07 -16.68 -4.22
N ALA A 167 1.35 -15.37 -4.30
CA ALA A 167 0.96 -14.57 -5.44
C ALA A 167 1.68 -15.02 -6.72
N THR A 168 0.98 -14.96 -7.86
CA THR A 168 1.57 -15.27 -9.16
C THR A 168 2.27 -14.05 -9.75
N TYR A 169 3.55 -14.19 -10.11
CA TYR A 169 4.28 -13.16 -10.84
C TYR A 169 3.79 -13.08 -12.29
N THR A 170 3.29 -11.91 -12.71
CA THR A 170 2.69 -11.70 -14.04
C THR A 170 3.56 -10.85 -14.98
N GLY A 171 4.82 -10.65 -14.60
CA GLY A 171 5.79 -9.86 -15.36
C GLY A 171 5.88 -8.39 -14.91
N ARG A 172 6.66 -7.60 -15.66
CA ARG A 172 6.86 -6.18 -15.38
C ARG A 172 5.76 -5.32 -16.00
N SER A 173 5.38 -4.26 -15.29
CA SER A 173 4.61 -3.18 -15.87
C SER A 173 5.44 -2.36 -16.87
N THR A 174 4.77 -1.63 -17.76
CA THR A 174 5.44 -0.70 -18.67
C THR A 174 6.19 0.37 -17.87
N ALA A 175 7.44 0.61 -18.23
CA ALA A 175 8.25 1.66 -17.61
C ALA A 175 7.54 3.02 -17.74
N ARG A 176 7.50 3.78 -16.65
CA ARG A 176 6.83 5.08 -16.58
C ARG A 176 7.50 5.96 -15.55
N THR A 177 7.54 7.26 -15.84
CA THR A 177 7.96 8.28 -14.89
C THR A 177 6.75 8.70 -14.04
N ILE A 178 6.94 8.71 -12.73
CA ILE A 178 5.95 9.19 -11.75
C ILE A 178 6.54 10.42 -11.08
N VAL A 179 5.79 11.53 -11.04
CA VAL A 179 6.20 12.72 -10.30
C VAL A 179 5.54 12.67 -8.93
N VAL A 180 6.37 12.60 -7.88
CA VAL A 180 5.93 12.65 -6.49
C VAL A 180 6.22 14.05 -5.96
N LEU A 181 5.20 14.71 -5.44
CA LEU A 181 5.29 16.04 -4.84
C LEU A 181 5.94 15.97 -3.44
N PRO A 182 6.48 17.09 -2.92
CA PRO A 182 7.10 17.12 -1.58
C PRO A 182 6.18 16.63 -0.45
N ASP A 183 4.88 16.84 -0.58
CA ASP A 183 3.87 16.38 0.38
C ASP A 183 3.52 14.88 0.25
N GLY A 184 4.14 14.16 -0.68
CA GLY A 184 3.92 12.73 -0.93
C GLY A 184 2.77 12.40 -1.87
N GLN A 185 2.12 13.41 -2.47
CA GLN A 185 1.13 13.19 -3.52
C GLN A 185 1.79 12.78 -4.84
N VAL A 186 1.06 12.03 -5.66
CA VAL A 186 1.50 11.63 -7.00
C VAL A 186 0.75 12.44 -8.04
N LEU A 187 1.46 13.11 -8.94
CA LEU A 187 0.82 13.77 -10.08
C LEU A 187 0.32 12.72 -11.10
N PRO A 188 -0.91 12.85 -11.60
CA PRO A 188 -1.42 12.00 -12.66
C PRO A 188 -0.55 12.07 -13.92
N SER A 189 -0.48 10.96 -14.66
CA SER A 189 0.24 10.91 -15.93
C SER A 189 -0.29 11.96 -16.92
N GLY A 190 0.61 12.72 -17.53
CA GLY A 190 0.27 13.78 -18.50
C GLY A 190 0.22 15.19 -17.88
N VAL A 191 0.25 15.31 -16.56
CA VAL A 191 0.40 16.61 -15.86
C VAL A 191 1.89 16.93 -15.74
N ARG A 192 2.35 18.00 -16.40
CA ARG A 192 3.74 18.48 -16.27
C ARG A 192 3.89 19.29 -14.99
N ALA A 193 5.00 19.13 -14.28
CA ALA A 193 5.40 20.08 -13.24
C ALA A 193 5.41 21.50 -13.86
N GLY A 194 4.66 22.44 -13.27
CA GLY A 194 4.47 23.78 -13.81
C GLY A 194 3.11 24.05 -14.48
N SER A 195 2.22 23.08 -14.62
CA SER A 195 0.85 23.36 -15.10
C SER A 195 0.06 24.16 -14.04
N PRO A 196 -0.54 25.33 -14.38
CA PRO A 196 -1.15 26.25 -13.41
C PRO A 196 -2.32 25.69 -12.61
N ARG A 197 -2.90 24.57 -13.04
CA ARG A 197 -4.14 24.02 -12.48
C ARG A 197 -4.01 23.35 -11.11
N LEU A 198 -2.78 23.16 -10.59
CA LEU A 198 -2.55 22.49 -9.29
C LEU A 198 -1.50 23.17 -8.39
N LEU A 199 -0.74 24.14 -8.91
CA LEU A 199 0.28 24.84 -8.14
C LEU A 199 -0.34 26.10 -7.54
N GLY A 200 -1.02 25.97 -6.40
CA GLY A 200 -1.38 27.08 -5.53
C GLY A 200 -0.14 27.74 -4.90
N GLY A 201 0.81 28.19 -5.71
CA GLY A 201 2.02 28.91 -5.29
C GLY A 201 3.12 28.07 -4.63
N ARG A 202 3.24 26.77 -4.92
CA ARG A 202 4.28 25.90 -4.30
C ARG A 202 5.49 25.64 -5.21
N GLU A 203 6.67 25.60 -4.58
CA GLU A 203 8.01 25.37 -5.13
C GLU A 203 8.10 24.16 -6.10
N PRO A 204 9.05 24.17 -7.06
CA PRO A 204 9.12 23.21 -8.15
C PRO A 204 9.34 21.77 -7.68
N ALA A 205 8.63 20.85 -8.34
CA ALA A 205 8.70 19.42 -8.11
C ALA A 205 10.07 18.83 -8.50
N PHE A 206 10.50 17.82 -7.76
CA PHE A 206 11.66 17.02 -8.14
C PHE A 206 11.31 16.12 -9.34
N GLN A 207 12.06 16.28 -10.43
CA GLN A 207 11.96 15.47 -11.64
C GLN A 207 13.08 14.43 -11.61
N GLN A 208 12.77 13.16 -11.32
CA GLN A 208 13.76 12.10 -11.47
C GLN A 208 13.38 11.14 -12.60
N VAL A 209 14.27 11.10 -13.58
CA VAL A 209 14.27 10.14 -14.67
C VAL A 209 14.73 8.81 -14.10
N ASP A 210 13.94 7.76 -14.28
CA ASP A 210 14.38 6.39 -14.05
C ASP A 210 15.45 6.05 -15.09
N ARG A 211 16.71 6.38 -14.76
CA ARG A 211 17.86 5.94 -15.56
C ARG A 211 18.09 4.50 -15.21
N THR A 212 17.96 3.63 -16.22
CA THR A 212 18.34 2.21 -16.21
C THR A 212 19.54 1.96 -15.31
N VAL A 213 19.29 1.43 -14.11
CA VAL A 213 20.34 0.84 -13.29
C VAL A 213 20.65 -0.54 -13.90
N PRO A 214 21.91 -0.83 -14.24
CA PRO A 214 22.27 -2.11 -14.85
C PRO A 214 22.01 -3.25 -13.86
N ALA A 215 21.31 -4.26 -14.38
CA ALA A 215 21.20 -5.63 -13.90
C ALA A 215 21.87 -5.95 -12.55
N ARG A 216 21.08 -5.95 -11.46
CA ARG A 216 21.27 -6.89 -10.36
C ARG A 216 19.92 -7.39 -9.85
N HIS A 217 19.57 -8.56 -10.38
CA HIS A 217 18.79 -9.65 -9.78
C HIS A 217 17.90 -9.31 -8.57
N SER A 218 16.60 -9.48 -8.75
CA SER A 218 15.77 -10.22 -7.80
C SER A 218 14.66 -10.89 -8.59
N MET A 219 14.72 -12.21 -8.58
CA MET A 219 13.79 -13.17 -9.17
C MET A 219 12.60 -13.35 -8.20
N VAL A 220 11.45 -13.76 -8.77
CA VAL A 220 10.18 -14.19 -8.12
C VAL A 220 9.22 -13.06 -7.71
#